data_AF-A0A3D0ZTS8-F1
#
_entry.id   AF-A0A3D0ZTS8-F1
#
_cell.length_a   1.000
_cell.length_b   1.000
_cell.length_c   1.000
_cell.angle_alpha   90.00
_cell.angle_beta   90.00
_cell.angle_gamma   90.00
#
_symmetry.space_group_name_H-M   'P 1'
#
loop_
_entity.id
_entity.type
_entity.pdbx_description
1 polymer ?
#
loop_
_entity_poly.entity_id
_entity_poly.type
_entity_poly.pdbx_seq_one_letter_code
_entity_poly.pdbx_strand_id
1 'polypeptide(L)'
;MSLFEYLATIVAIVLGLAAANLLNKFSDAILNTQWKSIGWFFCLWCLILLICLLGYFWAFWRIYSGIEMLSIWEFIYNPFASVVCLFLISVFLPVPDKHIESAVMSEHFMARCKPFYVTLALLWLHFGIAPIFVGFEQSPLEVGFAWLMIVVSTSGIFLKSFEAHKFVLLAFTSCFLGQEVIQLAISS
;
A
#
# COMPACT_ATOMS: atom_id res chain seq x y z
N MET A 1 15.03 -23.26 14.07
CA MET A 1 14.39 -22.13 13.39
C MET A 1 13.92 -21.17 14.47
N SER A 2 14.44 -19.95 14.49
CA SER A 2 14.03 -18.94 15.48
C SER A 2 12.59 -18.48 15.23
N LEU A 3 11.93 -17.91 16.24
CA LEU A 3 10.61 -17.32 16.08
C LEU A 3 10.62 -16.28 14.95
N PHE A 4 11.62 -15.41 14.94
CA PHE A 4 11.81 -14.43 13.88
C PHE A 4 11.90 -15.07 12.48
N GLU A 5 12.69 -16.13 12.30
CA GLU A 5 12.81 -16.83 11.02
C GLU A 5 11.46 -17.37 10.52
N TYR A 6 10.62 -17.88 11.42
CA TYR A 6 9.27 -18.32 11.09
C TYR A 6 8.37 -17.18 10.62
N LEU A 7 8.32 -16.09 11.39
CA LEU A 7 7.48 -14.93 11.08
C LEU A 7 7.94 -14.26 9.79
N ALA A 8 9.26 -14.08 9.64
CA ALA A 8 9.88 -13.49 8.45
C ALA A 8 9.59 -14.33 7.20
N THR A 9 9.59 -15.67 7.31
CA THR A 9 9.25 -16.54 6.18
C THR A 9 7.81 -16.33 5.72
N ILE A 10 6.84 -16.31 6.65
CA ILE A 10 5.42 -16.08 6.31
C ILE A 10 5.24 -14.69 5.68
N VAL A 11 5.79 -13.66 6.32
CA VAL A 11 5.73 -12.28 5.86
C VAL A 11 6.36 -12.14 4.47
N ALA A 12 7.54 -12.70 4.25
CA ALA A 12 8.24 -12.65 2.97
C ALA A 12 7.48 -13.38 1.85
N ILE A 13 6.85 -14.52 2.14
CA ILE A 13 6.01 -15.22 1.16
C ILE A 13 4.86 -14.31 0.72
N VAL A 14 4.07 -13.79 1.66
CA VAL A 14 2.89 -12.98 1.33
C VAL A 14 3.28 -11.69 0.61
N LEU A 15 4.33 -11.00 1.08
CA LEU A 15 4.86 -9.80 0.43
C LEU A 15 5.46 -10.11 -0.95
N GLY A 16 6.12 -11.24 -1.12
CA GLY A 16 6.66 -11.70 -2.40
C GLY A 16 5.56 -11.95 -3.43
N LEU A 17 4.44 -12.57 -3.04
CA LEU A 17 3.27 -12.71 -3.89
C LEU A 17 2.68 -11.34 -4.27
N ALA A 18 2.56 -10.42 -3.31
CA ALA A 18 2.07 -9.07 -3.55
C ALA A 18 2.97 -8.30 -4.53
N ALA A 19 4.30 -8.39 -4.35
CA ALA A 19 5.28 -7.77 -5.21
C ALA A 19 5.21 -8.35 -6.64
N ALA A 20 5.12 -9.67 -6.79
CA ALA A 20 4.96 -10.31 -8.09
C ALA A 20 3.69 -9.84 -8.81
N ASN A 21 2.56 -9.76 -8.11
CA ASN A 21 1.31 -9.23 -8.66
C ASN A 21 1.46 -7.78 -9.15
N LEU A 22 2.07 -6.90 -8.35
CA LEU A 22 2.28 -5.51 -8.73
C LEU A 22 3.26 -5.36 -9.89
N LEU A 23 4.32 -6.16 -9.95
CA LEU A 23 5.28 -6.15 -11.06
C LEU A 23 4.65 -6.61 -12.37
N ASN A 24 3.82 -7.66 -12.33
CA ASN A 24 3.06 -8.11 -13.50
C ASN A 24 2.11 -6.99 -13.98
N LYS A 25 1.33 -6.41 -13.07
CA LYS A 25 0.44 -5.28 -13.38
C LYS A 25 1.18 -4.04 -13.89
N PHE A 26 2.37 -3.76 -13.37
CA PHE A 26 3.22 -2.69 -13.87
C PHE A 26 3.71 -2.98 -15.29
N SER A 27 4.13 -4.21 -15.56
CA SER A 27 4.53 -4.65 -16.90
C SER A 27 3.38 -4.52 -17.90
N ASP A 28 2.20 -5.00 -17.53
CA ASP A 28 0.99 -4.88 -18.34
C ASP A 28 0.61 -3.40 -18.57
N ALA A 29 0.71 -2.56 -17.54
CA ALA A 29 0.46 -1.13 -17.66
C ALA A 29 1.43 -0.45 -18.65
N ILE A 30 2.71 -0.82 -18.66
CA ILE A 30 3.70 -0.26 -19.60
C ILE A 30 3.45 -0.73 -21.04
N LEU A 31 3.24 -2.03 -21.22
CA LEU A 31 3.21 -2.65 -22.54
C LEU A 31 1.86 -2.48 -23.24
N ASN A 32 0.76 -2.53 -22.47
CA ASN A 32 -0.56 -2.74 -23.04
C ASN A 32 -1.44 -1.48 -23.06
N THR A 33 -0.95 -0.36 -22.54
CA THR A 33 -1.77 0.85 -22.32
C THR A 33 -1.20 2.08 -23.02
N GLN A 34 -2.07 3.02 -23.40
CA GLN A 34 -1.61 4.31 -23.92
C GLN A 34 -1.03 5.15 -22.78
N TRP A 35 0.31 5.19 -22.69
CA TRP A 35 1.06 5.88 -21.64
C TRP A 35 0.55 7.30 -21.34
N LYS A 36 0.39 8.13 -22.39
CA LYS A 36 0.01 9.55 -22.24
C LYS A 36 -1.38 9.78 -21.66
N SER A 37 -2.29 8.82 -21.81
CA SER A 37 -3.69 8.98 -21.36
C SER A 37 -3.89 8.41 -19.96
N ILE A 38 -3.55 7.13 -19.77
CA ILE A 38 -3.93 6.38 -18.56
C ILE A 38 -2.83 5.45 -18.02
N GLY A 39 -1.84 5.08 -18.84
CA GLY A 39 -0.80 4.13 -18.41
C GLY A 39 0.02 4.59 -17.22
N TRP A 40 0.37 5.88 -17.19
CA TRP A 40 1.12 6.47 -16.09
C TRP A 40 0.41 6.33 -14.74
N PHE A 41 -0.93 6.38 -14.72
CA PHE A 41 -1.73 6.28 -13.49
C PHE A 41 -1.57 4.90 -12.85
N PHE A 42 -1.68 3.83 -13.64
CA PHE A 42 -1.50 2.47 -13.15
C PHE A 42 -0.04 2.19 -12.78
N CYS A 43 0.91 2.67 -13.58
CA CYS A 43 2.34 2.51 -13.32
C CYS A 43 2.72 3.16 -11.98
N LEU A 44 2.23 4.38 -11.73
CA LEU A 44 2.53 5.10 -10.49
C LEU A 44 1.88 4.45 -9.27
N TRP A 45 0.65 3.93 -9.38
CA TRP A 45 0.05 3.11 -8.31
C TRP A 45 0.90 1.87 -8.02
N CYS A 46 1.32 1.12 -9.03
CA CYS A 46 2.16 -0.05 -8.82
C CYS A 46 3.49 0.32 -8.16
N LEU A 47 4.13 1.39 -8.62
CA LEU A 47 5.42 1.85 -8.09
C LEU A 47 5.31 2.29 -6.63
N ILE A 48 4.32 3.12 -6.28
CA ILE A 48 4.16 3.58 -4.89
C ILE A 48 3.82 2.41 -3.94
N LEU A 49 3.03 1.45 -4.40
CA LEU A 49 2.69 0.26 -3.61
C LEU A 49 3.88 -0.70 -3.46
N LEU A 50 4.74 -0.82 -4.46
CA LEU A 50 6.01 -1.56 -4.35
C LEU A 50 6.93 -0.90 -3.31
N ILE A 51 7.01 0.43 -3.30
CA ILE A 51 7.76 1.16 -2.27
C ILE A 51 7.14 0.92 -0.89
N CYS A 52 5.80 0.94 -0.75
CA CYS A 52 5.12 0.61 0.50
C CYS A 52 5.43 -0.81 0.99
N LEU A 53 5.43 -1.81 0.09
CA LEU A 53 5.80 -3.20 0.42
C LEU A 53 7.24 -3.28 0.96
N LEU A 54 8.19 -2.61 0.29
CA LEU A 54 9.59 -2.58 0.70
C LEU A 54 9.79 -1.86 2.03
N GLY A 55 9.16 -0.70 2.21
CA GLY A 55 9.19 0.06 3.46
C GLY A 55 8.64 -0.75 4.63
N TYR A 56 7.51 -1.44 4.42
CA TYR A 56 6.95 -2.33 5.42
C TYR A 56 7.87 -3.52 5.74
N PHE A 57 8.45 -4.18 4.73
CA PHE A 57 9.41 -5.28 4.95
C PHE A 57 10.61 -4.81 5.79
N TRP A 58 11.13 -3.62 5.50
CA TRP A 58 12.23 -3.02 6.24
C TRP A 58 11.85 -2.70 7.69
N ALA A 59 10.69 -2.08 7.90
CA ALA A 59 10.17 -1.79 9.23
C ALA A 59 9.93 -3.08 10.05
N PHE A 60 9.36 -4.11 9.43
CA PHE A 60 9.18 -5.43 10.03
C PHE A 60 10.51 -6.00 10.51
N TRP A 61 11.54 -5.99 9.66
CA TRP A 61 12.86 -6.47 10.04
C TRP A 61 13.42 -5.71 11.26
N ARG A 62 13.32 -4.39 11.25
CA ARG A 62 13.82 -3.54 12.35
C ARG A 62 13.10 -3.80 13.68
N ILE A 63 11.79 -4.01 13.64
CA ILE A 63 10.98 -4.17 14.86
C ILE A 63 11.11 -5.60 15.43
N TYR A 64 11.11 -6.62 14.57
CA TYR A 64 10.96 -8.02 15.02
C TYR A 64 12.26 -8.83 15.07
N SER A 65 13.38 -8.33 14.52
CA SER A 65 14.66 -9.09 14.47
C SER A 65 15.23 -9.48 15.84
N GLY A 66 14.95 -8.69 16.88
CA GLY A 66 15.41 -8.95 18.25
C GLY A 66 14.37 -9.53 19.19
N ILE A 67 13.16 -9.88 18.70
CA ILE A 67 12.06 -10.32 19.57
C ILE A 67 12.16 -11.83 19.83
N GLU A 68 12.32 -12.20 21.11
CA GLU A 68 12.40 -13.60 21.55
C GLU A 68 11.03 -14.25 21.78
N MET A 69 10.02 -13.45 22.17
CA MET A 69 8.66 -13.91 22.41
C MET A 69 7.65 -12.94 21.79
N LEU A 70 6.72 -13.49 21.00
CA LEU A 70 5.61 -12.77 20.40
C LEU A 70 4.38 -13.65 20.52
N SER A 71 3.29 -13.12 21.08
CA SER A 71 2.04 -13.87 21.14
C SER A 71 1.44 -14.03 19.73
N ILE A 72 0.66 -15.10 19.53
CA ILE A 72 -0.01 -15.32 18.25
C ILE A 72 -0.99 -14.18 17.91
N TRP A 73 -1.59 -13.54 18.92
CA TRP A 73 -2.49 -12.41 18.73
C TRP A 73 -1.76 -11.15 18.29
N GLU A 74 -0.59 -10.86 18.85
CA GLU A 74 0.25 -9.76 18.38
C GLU A 74 0.73 -9.99 16.94
N PHE A 75 1.08 -11.23 16.60
CA PHE A 75 1.42 -11.61 15.22
C PHE A 75 0.23 -11.41 14.26
N ILE A 76 -0.95 -11.92 14.62
CA ILE A 76 -2.15 -11.80 13.78
C ILE A 76 -2.53 -10.33 13.61
N TYR A 77 -2.57 -9.58 14.71
CA TYR A 77 -3.03 -8.20 14.72
C TYR A 77 -2.10 -7.28 13.95
N ASN A 78 -0.78 -7.42 14.11
CA ASN A 78 0.16 -6.45 13.55
C ASN A 78 0.80 -6.94 12.23
N PRO A 79 1.79 -7.85 12.24
CA PRO A 79 2.49 -8.16 11.01
C PRO A 79 1.64 -8.93 10.00
N PHE A 80 0.77 -9.84 10.44
CA PHE A 80 -0.06 -10.63 9.53
C PHE A 80 -1.17 -9.80 8.88
N ALA A 81 -1.90 -8.99 9.67
CA ALA A 81 -2.93 -8.10 9.12
C ALA A 81 -2.34 -7.13 8.07
N SER A 82 -1.18 -6.55 8.36
CA SER A 82 -0.48 -5.64 7.44
C SER A 82 -0.15 -6.31 6.10
N VAL A 83 0.46 -7.50 6.12
CA VAL A 83 0.81 -8.21 4.87
C VAL A 83 -0.41 -8.69 4.10
N VAL A 84 -1.49 -9.08 4.80
CA VAL A 84 -2.76 -9.45 4.16
C VAL A 84 -3.38 -8.25 3.47
N CYS A 85 -3.43 -7.08 4.12
CA CYS A 85 -3.92 -5.86 3.50
C CYS A 85 -3.08 -5.48 2.28
N LEU A 86 -1.75 -5.50 2.38
CA LEU A 86 -0.85 -5.24 1.25
C LEU A 86 -1.06 -6.21 0.08
N PHE A 87 -1.24 -7.49 0.36
CA PHE A 87 -1.59 -8.48 -0.65
C PHE A 87 -2.94 -8.20 -1.30
N LEU A 88 -3.99 -7.93 -0.51
CA LEU A 88 -5.32 -7.62 -1.05
C LEU A 88 -5.32 -6.35 -1.89
N ILE A 89 -4.57 -5.32 -1.50
CA ILE A 89 -4.38 -4.11 -2.31
C ILE A 89 -3.76 -4.47 -3.66
N SER A 90 -2.74 -5.34 -3.68
CA SER A 90 -2.11 -5.82 -4.92
C SER A 90 -3.11 -6.55 -5.81
N VAL A 91 -4.03 -7.34 -5.23
CA VAL A 91 -5.05 -8.09 -5.96
C VAL A 91 -6.13 -7.17 -6.50
N PHE A 92 -6.65 -6.26 -5.68
CA PHE A 92 -7.79 -5.42 -6.03
C PHE A 92 -7.44 -4.22 -6.90
N LEU A 93 -6.17 -3.82 -7.03
CA LEU A 93 -5.77 -2.77 -7.97
C LEU A 93 -6.25 -3.12 -9.39
N PRO A 94 -7.21 -2.40 -9.98
CA PRO A 94 -7.88 -2.85 -11.19
C PRO A 94 -7.12 -2.39 -12.44
N VAL A 95 -5.93 -2.97 -12.65
CA VAL A 95 -5.17 -2.85 -13.90
C VAL A 95 -5.78 -3.81 -14.93
N PRO A 96 -6.09 -3.37 -16.15
CA PRO A 96 -6.66 -4.25 -17.17
C PRO A 96 -5.64 -5.21 -17.76
N ASP A 97 -6.05 -6.46 -17.98
CA ASP A 97 -5.16 -7.56 -18.40
C ASP A 97 -4.79 -7.56 -19.90
N LYS A 98 -5.31 -6.64 -20.74
CA LYS A 98 -5.14 -6.68 -22.22
C LYS A 98 -5.15 -5.29 -22.87
N HIS A 99 -4.72 -5.23 -24.15
CA HIS A 99 -4.87 -4.09 -25.05
C HIS A 99 -6.34 -3.65 -25.15
N ILE A 100 -6.70 -2.70 -24.30
CA ILE A 100 -8.03 -2.15 -24.20
C ILE A 100 -7.90 -0.65 -24.49
N GLU A 101 -8.84 -0.10 -25.28
CA GLU A 101 -8.87 1.33 -25.55
C GLU A 101 -8.96 2.14 -24.25
N SER A 102 -8.35 3.33 -24.24
CA SER A 102 -8.23 4.14 -23.02
C SER A 102 -9.56 4.48 -22.34
N ALA A 103 -10.63 4.68 -23.12
CA ALA A 103 -11.99 4.89 -22.58
C ALA A 103 -12.54 3.66 -21.85
N VAL A 104 -12.32 2.46 -22.39
CA VAL A 104 -12.75 1.20 -21.78
C VAL A 104 -11.90 0.87 -20.55
N MET A 105 -10.64 1.31 -20.51
CA MET A 105 -9.78 1.18 -19.33
C MET A 105 -10.23 2.02 -18.14
N SER A 106 -10.66 3.27 -18.37
CA SER A 106 -11.16 4.11 -17.28
C SER A 106 -12.48 3.55 -16.73
N GLU A 107 -13.39 3.09 -17.59
CA GLU A 107 -14.61 2.41 -17.18
C GLU A 107 -14.32 1.13 -16.38
N HIS A 108 -13.35 0.31 -16.82
CA HIS A 108 -12.91 -0.87 -16.09
C HIS A 108 -12.42 -0.53 -14.68
N PHE A 109 -11.57 0.49 -14.55
CA PHE A 109 -11.10 0.97 -13.25
C PHE A 109 -12.29 1.43 -12.39
N MET A 110 -13.16 2.28 -12.92
CA MET A 110 -14.30 2.84 -12.18
C MET A 110 -15.23 1.74 -11.66
N ALA A 111 -15.46 0.67 -12.42
CA ALA A 111 -16.30 -0.45 -12.01
C ALA A 111 -15.71 -1.27 -10.85
N ARG A 112 -14.39 -1.26 -10.65
CA ARG A 112 -13.66 -2.17 -9.74
C ARG A 112 -12.80 -1.48 -8.69
N CYS A 113 -12.75 -0.15 -8.66
CA CYS A 113 -11.86 0.60 -7.78
C CYS A 113 -12.23 0.53 -6.28
N LYS A 114 -13.49 0.24 -5.93
CA LYS A 114 -13.94 0.29 -4.52
C LYS A 114 -13.22 -0.68 -3.60
N PRO A 115 -13.10 -2.00 -3.91
CA PRO A 115 -12.33 -2.92 -3.07
C PRO A 115 -10.88 -2.47 -2.85
N PHE A 116 -10.24 -1.94 -3.90
CA PHE A 116 -8.89 -1.39 -3.80
C PHE A 116 -8.81 -0.26 -2.75
N TYR A 117 -9.65 0.77 -2.88
CA TYR A 117 -9.65 1.88 -1.93
C TYR A 117 -10.07 1.49 -0.50
N VAL A 118 -10.99 0.54 -0.36
CA VAL A 118 -11.36 -0.02 0.95
C VAL A 118 -10.15 -0.67 1.61
N THR A 119 -9.45 -1.54 0.89
CA THR A 119 -8.26 -2.20 1.45
C THR A 119 -7.10 -1.24 1.71
N LEU A 120 -6.94 -0.21 0.89
CA LEU A 120 -5.96 0.84 1.08
C LEU A 120 -6.26 1.63 2.37
N ALA A 121 -7.52 2.05 2.56
CA ALA A 121 -7.93 2.75 3.77
C ALA A 121 -7.76 1.89 5.04
N LEU A 122 -8.06 0.59 4.95
CA LEU A 122 -7.86 -0.35 6.07
C LEU A 122 -6.38 -0.49 6.45
N LEU A 123 -5.46 -0.54 5.48
CA LEU A 123 -4.03 -0.58 5.74
C LEU A 123 -3.57 0.68 6.50
N TRP A 124 -3.96 1.86 6.03
CA TRP A 124 -3.54 3.11 6.68
C TRP A 124 -4.20 3.32 8.03
N LEU A 125 -5.45 2.87 8.19
CA LEU A 125 -6.11 2.83 9.49
C LEU A 125 -5.35 1.92 10.46
N HIS A 126 -4.92 0.75 9.98
CA HIS A 126 -4.12 -0.17 10.78
C HIS A 126 -2.78 0.46 11.18
N PHE A 127 -2.04 1.08 10.25
CA PHE A 127 -0.78 1.77 10.56
C PHE A 127 -0.93 3.00 11.45
N GLY A 128 -2.07 3.70 11.39
CA GLY A 128 -2.36 4.83 12.28
C GLY A 128 -2.71 4.41 13.71
N ILE A 129 -3.14 3.16 13.92
CA ILE A 129 -3.60 2.67 15.23
C ILE A 129 -2.59 1.71 15.86
N ALA A 130 -1.92 0.85 15.09
CA ALA A 130 -0.99 -0.16 15.60
C ALA A 130 0.12 0.39 16.51
N PRO A 131 0.73 1.57 16.25
CA PRO A 131 1.72 2.17 17.15
C PRO A 131 1.22 2.43 18.57
N ILE A 132 -0.07 2.77 18.72
CA ILE A 132 -0.72 2.99 20.03
C ILE A 132 -0.71 1.69 20.85
N PHE A 133 -0.94 0.55 20.18
CA PHE A 133 -0.96 -0.76 20.84
C PHE A 133 0.43 -1.31 21.13
N VAL A 134 1.43 -0.93 20.33
CA VAL A 134 2.83 -1.37 20.51
C VAL A 134 3.62 -0.44 21.46
N GLY A 135 3.02 0.68 21.87
CA GLY A 135 3.70 1.67 22.72
C GLY A 135 4.82 2.43 21.99
N PHE A 136 4.72 2.54 20.66
CA PHE A 136 5.69 3.24 19.85
C PHE A 136 5.30 4.72 19.75
N GLU A 137 6.14 5.62 20.26
CA GLU A 137 5.90 7.07 20.17
C GLU A 137 5.99 7.53 18.72
N GLN A 138 4.94 8.21 18.26
CA GLN A 138 4.90 8.84 16.94
C GLN A 138 4.92 10.36 17.10
N SER A 139 5.64 11.02 16.20
CA SER A 139 5.59 12.47 16.13
C SER A 139 4.19 12.95 15.72
N PRO A 140 3.75 14.15 16.15
CA PRO A 140 2.46 14.70 15.74
C PRO A 140 2.29 14.81 14.21
N LEU A 141 3.41 15.01 13.49
CA LEU A 141 3.42 15.04 12.03
C LEU A 141 3.12 13.67 11.44
N GLU A 142 3.75 12.60 11.91
CA GLU A 142 3.48 11.24 11.44
C GLU A 142 2.02 10.83 11.64
N VAL A 143 1.45 11.19 12.81
CA VAL A 143 0.02 10.97 13.09
C VAL A 143 -0.84 11.77 12.09
N GLY A 144 -0.49 13.03 11.84
CA GLY A 144 -1.17 13.87 10.85
C GLY A 144 -1.15 13.27 9.44
N PHE A 145 0.00 12.77 8.98
CA PHE A 145 0.13 12.11 7.69
C PHE A 145 -0.66 10.81 7.63
N ALA A 146 -0.64 9.99 8.69
CA ALA A 146 -1.45 8.76 8.73
C ALA A 146 -2.95 9.07 8.57
N TRP A 147 -3.47 10.09 9.26
CA TRP A 147 -4.86 10.53 9.09
C TRP A 147 -5.16 11.06 7.69
N LEU A 148 -4.25 11.85 7.12
CA LEU A 148 -4.39 12.32 5.73
C LEU A 148 -4.44 11.14 4.75
N MET A 149 -3.60 10.13 4.93
CA MET A 149 -3.59 8.93 4.09
C MET A 149 -4.90 8.14 4.19
N ILE A 150 -5.52 8.06 5.37
CA ILE A 150 -6.86 7.47 5.56
C ILE A 150 -7.91 8.28 4.80
N VAL A 151 -7.92 9.61 4.94
CA VAL A 151 -8.87 10.50 4.25
C VAL A 151 -8.73 10.41 2.74
N VAL A 152 -7.51 10.45 2.22
CA VAL A 152 -7.23 10.34 0.79
C VAL A 152 -7.67 8.97 0.27
N SER A 153 -7.35 7.88 0.97
CA SER A 153 -7.74 6.52 0.57
C SER A 153 -9.26 6.33 0.57
N THR A 154 -9.95 6.82 1.61
CA THR A 154 -11.42 6.72 1.71
C THR A 154 -12.14 7.58 0.68
N SER A 155 -11.58 8.74 0.31
CA SER A 155 -12.17 9.59 -0.73
C SER A 155 -12.37 8.85 -2.05
N GLY A 156 -11.41 7.98 -2.43
CA GLY A 156 -11.47 7.17 -3.63
C GLY A 156 -12.66 6.21 -3.71
N ILE A 157 -13.32 5.89 -2.59
CA ILE A 157 -14.51 5.03 -2.58
C ILE A 157 -15.74 5.74 -3.16
N PHE A 158 -15.81 7.06 -2.99
CA PHE A 158 -16.99 7.88 -3.27
C PHE A 158 -16.90 8.66 -4.58
N LEU A 159 -15.72 8.73 -5.19
CA LEU A 159 -15.51 9.43 -6.45
C LEU A 159 -16.20 8.71 -7.61
N LYS A 160 -16.76 9.52 -8.53
CA LYS A 160 -17.52 9.05 -9.70
C LYS A 160 -16.80 9.32 -11.03
N SER A 161 -15.66 9.99 -11.00
CA SER A 161 -14.91 10.40 -12.19
C SER A 161 -13.48 9.91 -12.10
N PHE A 162 -12.99 9.32 -13.19
CA PHE A 162 -11.62 8.85 -13.30
C PHE A 162 -10.60 9.97 -13.10
N GLU A 163 -10.90 11.19 -13.58
CA GLU A 163 -10.00 12.34 -13.38
C GLU A 163 -9.84 12.66 -11.89
N ALA A 164 -10.89 12.51 -11.08
CA ALA A 164 -10.80 12.70 -9.64
C ALA A 164 -9.88 11.65 -8.98
N HIS A 165 -9.84 10.43 -9.49
CA HIS A 165 -8.93 9.38 -9.01
C HIS A 165 -7.46 9.68 -9.33
N LYS A 166 -7.16 10.37 -10.43
CA LYS A 166 -5.79 10.88 -10.69
C LYS A 166 -5.35 11.86 -9.61
N PHE A 167 -6.24 12.76 -9.19
CA PHE A 167 -5.95 13.68 -8.07
C PHE A 167 -5.73 12.91 -6.76
N VAL A 168 -6.53 11.88 -6.48
CA VAL A 168 -6.33 11.01 -5.30
C VAL A 168 -4.97 10.32 -5.35
N LEU A 169 -4.57 9.78 -6.50
CA LEU A 169 -3.25 9.16 -6.66
C LEU A 169 -2.13 10.18 -6.37
N LEU A 170 -2.19 11.36 -6.97
CA LEU A 170 -1.17 12.39 -6.76
C LEU A 170 -1.13 12.84 -5.30
N ALA A 171 -2.29 13.11 -4.68
CA ALA A 171 -2.39 13.48 -3.28
C ALA A 171 -1.82 12.38 -2.37
N PHE A 172 -2.14 11.12 -2.65
CA PHE A 172 -1.65 9.95 -1.92
C PHE A 172 -0.13 9.86 -2.03
N THR A 173 0.42 9.93 -3.25
CA THR A 173 1.86 9.89 -3.49
C THR A 173 2.58 11.05 -2.79
N SER A 174 2.03 12.26 -2.85
CA SER A 174 2.61 13.43 -2.16
C SER A 174 2.58 13.28 -0.64
N CYS A 175 1.49 12.77 -0.07
CA CYS A 175 1.40 12.52 1.38
C CYS A 175 2.39 11.44 1.81
N PHE A 176 2.45 10.33 1.09
CA PHE A 176 3.38 9.23 1.37
C PHE A 176 4.84 9.69 1.31
N LEU A 177 5.25 10.32 0.21
CA LEU A 177 6.63 10.80 0.07
C LEU A 177 6.95 11.92 1.07
N GLY A 178 5.98 12.78 1.39
CA GLY A 178 6.13 13.80 2.43
C GLY A 178 6.41 13.19 3.80
N GLN A 179 5.69 12.11 4.15
CA GLN A 179 5.93 11.36 5.38
C GLN A 179 7.35 10.77 5.41
N GLU A 180 7.80 10.11 4.33
CA GLU A 180 9.15 9.53 4.24
C GLU A 180 10.26 10.59 4.37
N VAL A 181 10.09 11.75 3.73
CA VAL A 181 11.05 12.87 3.83
C VAL A 181 11.14 13.40 5.27
N ILE A 182 10.01 13.51 5.96
CA ILE A 182 9.99 13.95 7.35
C ILE A 182 10.66 12.94 8.27
N GLN A 183 10.41 11.64 8.07
CA GLN A 183 11.09 10.60 8.84
C GLN A 183 12.60 10.65 8.66
N LEU A 184 13.07 10.86 7.42
CA LEU A 184 14.49 11.06 7.15
C LEU A 184 15.04 12.28 7.92
N ALA A 185 14.35 13.42 7.89
CA ALA A 185 14.77 14.64 8.56
C ALA A 185 14.74 14.56 10.10
N ILE A 186 13.86 13.75 10.68
CA ILE A 186 13.82 13.50 12.13
C ILE A 186 14.93 12.53 12.55
N SER A 187 15.30 11.59 11.67
CA SER A 187 16.32 10.58 11.94
C SER A 187 17.77 11.04 11.72
N SER A 188 17.97 12.21 11.12
CA SER A 188 19.26 12.85 10.83
C SER A 188 19.66 13.87 11.90
#